data_AF-A0A521PST1-F1
#
_entry.id   AF-A0A521PST1-F1
#
_cell.length_a   1.000
_cell.length_b   1.000
_cell.length_c   1.000
_cell.angle_alpha   90.00
_cell.angle_beta   90.00
_cell.angle_gamma   90.00
#
_symmetry.space_group_name_H-M   'P 1'
#
loop_
_entity.id
_entity.type
_entity.pdbx_description
1 polymer ?
#
loop_
_entity_poly.entity_id
_entity_poly.type
_entity_poly.pdbx_seq_one_letter_code
_entity_poly.pdbx_strand_id
1 'polypeptide(L)'
;MPRTGLRRYDDNVADPRPRPFRDDVHAPGYAETWVEGAVVLHNPNAVRPLDPELLVGATHEFLQPDGTIMSLLPNNPPYASQTIIWLAEDGSNPSAATPPQE
;
A
#
# COMPACT_ATOMS: atom_id res chain seq x y z
N MET A 1 12.44 2.28 -8.54
CA MET A 1 11.19 3.01 -8.23
C MET A 1 10.98 2.97 -6.74
N PRO A 2 11.10 4.09 -6.03
CA PRO A 2 10.84 4.13 -4.60
C PRO A 2 9.35 4.19 -4.31
N ARG A 3 8.90 3.32 -3.41
CA ARG A 3 7.64 3.46 -2.69
C ARG A 3 7.96 3.98 -1.30
N THR A 4 7.34 5.07 -0.89
CA THR A 4 7.58 5.71 0.41
C THR A 4 6.27 5.99 1.11
N GLY A 5 6.30 6.10 2.44
CA GLY A 5 5.10 6.48 3.17
C GLY A 5 5.24 6.27 4.67
N LEU A 6 4.10 6.05 5.33
CA LEU A 6 4.01 5.72 6.75
C LEU A 6 3.40 4.33 6.91
N ARG A 7 3.98 3.49 7.78
CA ARG A 7 3.41 2.21 8.22
C ARG A 7 2.97 2.30 9.66
N ARG A 8 1.90 1.57 9.98
CA ARG A 8 1.50 1.36 11.37
C ARG A 8 2.59 0.61 12.13
N TYR A 9 2.65 0.85 13.43
CA TYR A 9 3.63 0.25 14.33
C TYR A 9 2.98 0.02 15.70
N ASP A 10 1.80 -0.61 15.67
CA ASP A 10 0.92 -0.78 16.82
C ASP A 10 1.38 -1.93 17.74
N ASP A 11 2.39 -2.69 17.33
CA ASP A 11 3.02 -3.75 18.11
C ASP A 11 3.82 -3.22 19.32
N ASN A 12 4.26 -1.97 19.28
CA ASN A 12 4.93 -1.30 20.39
C ASN A 12 3.97 -0.39 21.16
N VAL A 13 3.40 -0.93 22.24
CA VAL A 13 2.48 -0.20 23.13
C VAL A 13 3.08 1.08 23.71
N ALA A 14 4.41 1.14 23.92
CA ALA A 14 5.07 2.33 24.46
C ALA A 14 5.25 3.44 23.40
N ASP A 15 5.26 3.10 22.12
CA ASP A 15 5.38 4.04 21.01
C ASP A 15 4.64 3.52 19.76
N PRO A 16 3.31 3.68 19.71
CA PRO A 16 2.46 3.19 18.62
C PRO A 16 2.46 4.12 17.39
N ARG A 17 3.32 5.14 17.37
CA ARG A 17 3.30 6.13 16.29
C ARG A 17 3.72 5.48 14.96
N PRO A 18 3.04 5.84 13.85
CA PRO A 18 3.44 5.36 12.52
C PRO A 18 4.89 5.71 12.20
N ARG A 19 5.56 4.82 11.47
CA ARG A 19 6.97 4.98 11.08
C ARG A 19 7.12 5.21 9.57
N PRO A 20 8.06 6.06 9.15
CA PRO A 20 8.37 6.19 7.73
C PRO A 20 8.92 4.87 7.20
N PHE A 21 8.54 4.53 5.97
CA PHE A 21 9.13 3.42 5.24
C PHE A 21 9.55 3.85 3.83
N ARG A 22 10.49 3.09 3.27
CA ARG A 22 10.93 3.18 1.89
C ARG A 22 11.23 1.77 1.39
N ASP A 23 10.54 1.37 0.33
CA ASP A 23 10.82 0.14 -0.40
C ASP A 23 11.23 0.44 -1.84
N ASP A 24 12.12 -0.38 -2.39
CA ASP A 24 12.49 -0.32 -3.80
C ASP A 24 11.65 -1.33 -4.60
N VAL A 25 10.65 -0.82 -5.33
CA VAL A 25 9.63 -1.63 -6.03
C VAL A 25 10.22 -2.57 -7.10
N HIS A 26 11.43 -2.29 -7.59
CA HIS A 26 12.12 -3.14 -8.57
C HIS A 26 13.15 -4.09 -7.94
N ALA A 27 13.37 -4.02 -6.63
CA ALA A 27 14.35 -4.87 -5.99
C ALA A 27 13.95 -6.35 -6.15
N PRO A 28 14.90 -7.25 -6.41
CA PRO A 28 14.63 -8.68 -6.38
C PRO A 28 14.00 -9.08 -5.04
N GLY A 29 12.84 -9.76 -5.09
CA GLY A 29 12.11 -10.19 -3.89
C GLY A 29 11.13 -9.17 -3.32
N TYR A 30 10.99 -7.98 -3.94
CA TYR A 30 9.89 -7.08 -3.60
C TYR A 30 8.54 -7.70 -3.96
N ALA A 31 7.59 -7.67 -3.03
CA ALA A 31 6.23 -8.14 -3.24
C ALA A 31 5.25 -7.30 -2.41
N GLU A 32 4.08 -7.05 -2.99
CA GLU A 32 2.93 -6.44 -2.31
C GLU A 32 1.73 -7.37 -2.45
N THR A 33 0.89 -7.41 -1.42
CA THR A 33 -0.41 -8.09 -1.53
C THR A 33 -1.48 -7.09 -1.96
N TRP A 34 -2.50 -7.55 -2.67
CA TRP A 34 -3.64 -6.70 -3.08
C TRP A 34 -4.41 -6.10 -1.89
N VAL A 35 -4.32 -6.74 -0.73
CA VAL A 35 -4.97 -6.32 0.51
C VAL A 35 -4.07 -5.45 1.39
N GLU A 36 -2.82 -5.22 0.99
CA GLU A 36 -1.87 -4.39 1.73
C GLU A 36 -2.34 -2.93 1.76
N GLY A 37 -2.96 -2.54 2.88
CA GLY A 37 -3.58 -1.22 3.06
C GLY A 37 -5.09 -1.19 2.84
N ALA A 38 -5.72 -2.32 2.52
CA ALA A 38 -7.17 -2.42 2.48
C ALA A 38 -7.76 -2.36 3.90
N VAL A 39 -8.87 -1.64 4.05
CA VAL A 39 -9.64 -1.56 5.29
C VAL A 39 -11.07 -2.05 5.03
N VAL A 40 -11.48 -3.07 5.79
CA VAL A 40 -12.82 -3.66 5.73
C VAL A 40 -13.62 -3.18 6.94
N LEU A 41 -14.63 -2.36 6.68
CA LEU A 41 -15.58 -1.91 7.69
C LEU A 41 -16.71 -2.92 7.80
N HIS A 42 -16.77 -3.66 8.90
CA HIS A 42 -17.81 -4.67 9.11
C HIS A 42 -19.13 -4.04 9.53
N ASN A 43 -20.21 -4.38 8.83
CA ASN A 43 -21.57 -4.02 9.24
C ASN A 43 -22.04 -4.97 10.37
N PRO A 44 -22.28 -4.50 11.60
CA PRO A 44 -22.75 -5.36 12.70
C PRO A 44 -24.14 -5.95 12.46
N ASN A 45 -24.93 -5.36 11.54
CA ASN A 45 -26.26 -5.83 11.18
C ASN A 45 -26.26 -6.68 9.90
N ALA A 46 -25.09 -7.15 9.44
CA ALA A 46 -25.01 -8.01 8.27
C ALA A 46 -25.77 -9.32 8.50
N VAL A 47 -26.72 -9.64 7.61
CA VAL A 47 -27.46 -10.92 7.65
C VAL A 47 -26.49 -12.12 7.55
N ARG A 48 -25.39 -11.93 6.81
CA ARG A 48 -24.28 -12.89 6.70
C ARG A 48 -22.98 -12.13 6.96
N PRO A 49 -22.42 -12.20 8.17
CA PRO A 49 -21.15 -11.56 8.48
C PRO A 49 -20.03 -12.07 7.57
N LEU A 50 -19.14 -11.17 7.13
CA LEU A 50 -17.95 -11.56 6.39
C LEU A 50 -16.94 -12.15 7.37
N ASP A 51 -16.50 -13.37 7.13
CA ASP A 51 -15.39 -13.98 7.88
C ASP A 51 -14.08 -13.25 7.55
N PRO A 52 -13.38 -12.65 8.54
CA PRO A 52 -12.11 -11.97 8.31
C PRO A 52 -11.04 -12.85 7.66
N GLU A 53 -11.05 -14.16 7.90
CA GLU A 53 -10.08 -15.09 7.30
C GLU A 53 -10.24 -15.26 5.78
N LEU A 54 -11.32 -14.73 5.18
CA LEU A 54 -11.47 -14.69 3.72
C LEU A 54 -10.65 -13.58 3.06
N LEU A 55 -10.20 -12.58 3.82
CA LEU A 55 -9.38 -11.46 3.37
C LEU A 55 -8.14 -11.28 4.25
N VAL A 56 -7.40 -12.37 4.47
CA VAL A 56 -6.16 -12.38 5.25
C VAL A 56 -5.22 -11.28 4.79
N GLY A 57 -4.79 -10.42 5.71
CA GLY A 57 -3.88 -9.31 5.44
C GLY A 57 -4.55 -7.95 5.28
N ALA A 58 -5.88 -7.89 5.18
CA ALA A 58 -6.62 -6.64 5.30
C ALA A 58 -6.73 -6.20 6.77
N THR A 59 -6.85 -4.89 7.00
CA THR A 59 -7.31 -4.38 8.30
C THR A 59 -8.82 -4.56 8.38
N HIS A 60 -9.33 -5.15 9.47
CA HIS A 60 -10.76 -5.29 9.70
C HIS A 60 -11.20 -4.43 10.89
N GLU A 61 -12.23 -3.61 10.70
CA GLU A 61 -12.76 -2.74 11.75
C GLU A 61 -14.20 -3.12 12.09
N PHE A 62 -14.48 -3.18 13.39
CA PHE A 62 -15.76 -3.61 13.94
C PHE A 62 -16.31 -2.55 14.89
N LEU A 63 -17.51 -2.03 14.58
CA LEU A 63 -18.24 -1.15 15.49
C LEU A 63 -18.73 -1.94 16.71
N GLN A 64 -18.32 -1.51 17.89
CA GLN A 64 -18.69 -2.11 19.17
C GLN A 64 -19.99 -1.49 19.71
N PRO A 65 -20.69 -2.18 20.64
CA PRO A 65 -21.95 -1.68 21.22
C PRO A 65 -21.84 -0.33 21.93
N ASP A 66 -20.65 0.02 22.43
CA ASP A 66 -20.36 1.30 23.10
C ASP A 66 -19.98 2.42 22.12
N GLY A 67 -20.01 2.15 20.82
CA GLY A 67 -19.64 3.10 19.76
C GLY A 67 -18.14 3.15 19.46
N THR A 68 -17.31 2.36 20.14
CA THR A 68 -15.88 2.26 19.83
C THR A 68 -15.61 1.37 18.62
N ILE A 69 -14.40 1.44 18.07
CA ILE A 69 -13.94 0.57 16.98
C ILE A 69 -12.90 -0.40 17.54
N MET A 70 -13.12 -1.69 17.31
CA MET A 70 -12.11 -2.72 17.47
C MET A 70 -11.49 -3.01 16.10
N SER A 71 -10.16 -2.99 16.00
CA SER A 71 -9.44 -3.29 14.76
C SER A 71 -8.68 -4.61 14.89
N LEU A 72 -8.84 -5.48 13.90
CA LEU A 72 -7.91 -6.58 13.64
C LEU A 72 -6.89 -6.08 12.61
N LEU A 73 -5.64 -5.94 13.03
CA LEU A 73 -4.59 -5.36 12.23
C LEU A 73 -3.63 -6.45 11.75
N PRO A 74 -3.27 -6.48 10.45
CA PRO A 74 -2.14 -7.28 9.98
C PRO A 74 -0.83 -6.71 10.53
N ASN A 75 0.29 -7.39 10.30
CA ASN A 75 1.59 -6.90 10.78
C ASN A 75 2.03 -5.65 9.99
N ASN A 76 2.00 -4.49 10.64
CA ASN A 76 2.48 -3.19 10.15
C ASN A 76 1.96 -2.75 8.76
N PRO A 77 0.64 -2.68 8.53
CA PRO A 77 0.09 -2.22 7.25
C PRO A 77 0.47 -0.77 6.96
N PRO A 78 0.55 -0.38 5.67
CA PRO A 78 0.75 1.01 5.29
C PRO A 78 -0.44 1.87 5.75
N TYR A 79 -0.15 3.00 6.38
CA TYR A 79 -1.11 4.05 6.71
C TYR A 79 -1.29 5.01 5.53
N ALA A 80 -0.20 5.31 4.83
CA ALA A 80 -0.18 6.06 3.58
C ALA A 80 1.02 5.60 2.76
N SER A 81 0.89 5.57 1.44
CA SER A 81 1.98 5.19 0.54
C SER A 81 1.91 5.96 -0.76
N GLN A 82 3.07 6.26 -1.34
CA GLN A 82 3.22 6.86 -2.65
C GLN A 82 4.38 6.19 -3.38
N THR A 83 4.16 5.85 -4.65
CA THR A 83 5.20 5.43 -5.59
C THR A 83 5.33 6.49 -6.68
N ILE A 84 6.55 6.92 -6.96
CA ILE A 84 6.84 7.84 -8.07
C ILE A 84 7.54 7.06 -9.17
N ILE A 85 6.92 7.05 -10.35
CA ILE A 85 7.45 6.40 -11.56
C ILE A 85 7.98 7.50 -12.49
N TRP A 86 9.25 7.39 -12.84
CA TRP A 86 9.89 8.26 -13.82
C TRP A 86 10.01 7.48 -15.13
N LEU A 87 9.47 8.03 -16.22
CA LEU A 87 9.69 7.52 -17.57
C LEU A 87 10.88 8.29 -18.14
N ALA A 88 11.90 7.57 -18.62
CA ALA A 88 12.87 8.19 -19.50
C ALA A 88 12.15 8.56 -20.80
N GLU A 89 12.40 9.75 -21.34
CA GLU A 89 12.03 10.00 -22.73
C GLU A 89 12.86 9.07 -23.60
N ASP A 90 12.20 8.22 -24.38
CA ASP A 90 12.89 7.49 -25.44
C ASP A 90 13.51 8.54 -26.34
N GLY A 91 14.84 8.58 -26.38
CA GLY A 91 15.58 9.36 -27.34
C GLY A 91 15.28 8.81 -28.73
N SER A 92 14.17 9.22 -29.33
CA SER A 92 13.99 9.18 -30.77
C SER A 92 15.07 10.06 -31.35
N ASN A 93 16.22 9.46 -31.63
CA ASN A 93 17.33 10.07 -32.32
C ASN A 93 16.86 10.42 -33.75
N PRO A 94 16.66 11.70 -34.12
CA PRO A 94 16.39 12.03 -35.50
C PRO A 94 17.73 12.06 -36.24
N SER A 95 18.35 10.90 -36.45
CA SER A 95 19.53 10.77 -37.30
C SER A 95 19.27 9.73 -38.38
N ALA A 96 18.68 10.21 -39.48
CA ALA A 96 18.96 9.78 -40.85
C ALA A 96 18.14 10.64 -41.84
N ALA A 97 18.42 11.94 -41.91
CA ALA A 97 18.12 12.71 -43.11
C ALA A 97 19.36 13.53 -43.44
N THR A 98 20.24 12.94 -44.26
CA THR A 98 21.27 13.69 -44.99
C THR A 98 20.62 14.27 -46.24
N PRO A 99 20.58 15.61 -46.43
CA PRO A 99 20.43 16.22 -47.74
C PRO A 99 21.81 16.53 -48.34
N PRO A 100 21.88 16.71 -49.67
CA PRO A 100 23.04 16.36 -50.48
C PRO A 100 24.16 17.40 -50.42
N GLN A 101 25.36 16.96 -50.82
CA GLN A 101 26.51 17.83 -51.02
C GLN A 101 26.37 18.67 -52.29
N GLU A 102 26.71 19.95 -52.18
CA GLU A 102 27.17 20.82 -53.28
C GLU A 102 28.50 21.47 -52.89
#